data_AF-A0A069IZC5-F1
#
_entry.id   AF-A0A069IZC5-F1
#
_cell.length_a   1.000
_cell.length_b   1.000
_cell.length_c   1.000
_cell.angle_alpha   90.00
_cell.angle_beta   90.00
_cell.angle_gamma   90.00
#
_symmetry.space_group_name_H-M   'P 1'
#
loop_
_entity.id
_entity.type
_entity.pdbx_description
1 polymer ?
#
loop_
_entity_poly.entity_id
_entity_poly.type
_entity_poly.pdbx_seq_one_letter_code
_entity_poly.pdbx_strand_id
1 'polypeptide(L)'
;MTQAGLASAIGVTFQQVQKYERGVNRIAASKLVLIAEALKCEPAELINEEAAEMPGSGRLVRAWSHLDAGQREAVTRMIEAFGR
;
A
#
# COMPACT_ATOMS: atom_id res chain seq x y z
N MET A 1 7.57 9.34 12.72
CA MET A 1 7.21 8.26 13.67
C MET A 1 8.50 7.62 14.15
N THR A 2 8.68 7.36 15.45
CA THR A 2 9.81 6.55 15.95
C THR A 2 9.39 5.09 16.05
N GLN A 3 10.33 4.14 16.05
CA GLN A 3 10.04 2.71 16.26
C GLN A 3 9.31 2.44 17.58
N ALA A 4 9.70 3.12 18.67
CA ALA A 4 9.00 3.02 19.95
C ALA A 4 7.57 3.60 19.88
N GLY A 5 7.38 4.69 19.12
CA GLY A 5 6.07 5.25 18.83
C GLY A 5 5.18 4.28 18.03
N LEU A 6 5.75 3.63 17.00
CA LEU A 6 5.03 2.61 16.23
C LEU A 6 4.65 1.42 17.10
N ALA A 7 5.58 0.93 17.94
CA ALA A 7 5.34 -0.16 18.86
C ALA A 7 4.15 0.14 19.79
N SER A 8 4.12 1.34 20.36
CA SER A 8 3.00 1.82 21.18
C SER A 8 1.70 1.91 20.37
N ALA A 9 1.75 2.42 19.14
CA ALA A 9 0.57 2.59 18.29
C ALA A 9 -0.08 1.25 17.90
N ILE A 10 0.73 0.21 17.65
CA ILE A 10 0.23 -1.10 17.22
C ILE A 10 0.15 -2.12 18.37
N GLY A 11 0.42 -1.69 19.61
CA GLY A 11 0.31 -2.53 20.81
C GLY A 11 1.26 -3.73 20.81
N VAL A 12 2.54 -3.50 20.48
CA VAL A 12 3.62 -4.50 20.57
C VAL A 12 4.85 -3.91 21.27
N THR A 13 5.83 -4.74 21.61
CA THR A 13 7.08 -4.25 22.21
C THR A 13 7.99 -3.60 21.17
N PHE A 14 8.86 -2.68 21.60
CA PHE A 14 9.89 -2.07 20.73
C PHE A 14 10.75 -3.14 20.03
N GLN A 15 11.16 -4.17 20.77
CA GLN A 15 11.92 -5.29 20.24
C GLN A 15 11.14 -6.08 19.19
N GLN A 16 9.80 -6.17 19.31
CA GLN A 16 8.97 -6.83 18.30
C GLN A 16 8.96 -6.06 16.98
N VAL A 17 8.88 -4.72 17.02
CA VAL A 17 9.04 -3.88 15.82
C VAL A 17 10.41 -4.12 15.19
N GLN A 18 11.49 -4.16 15.98
CA GLN A 18 12.83 -4.48 15.46
C GLN A 18 12.92 -5.89 14.84
N LYS A 19 12.13 -6.86 15.31
CA LYS A 19 12.07 -8.20 14.71
C LYS A 19 11.26 -8.22 13.41
N TYR A 20 10.22 -7.39 13.30
CA TYR A 20 9.46 -7.20 12.07
C TYR A 20 10.32 -6.59 10.97
N GLU A 21 11.04 -5.51 11.27
CA GLU A 21 11.90 -4.83 10.28
C GLU A 21 13.03 -5.70 9.76
N ARG A 22 13.58 -6.58 10.61
CA ARG A 22 14.64 -7.53 10.22
C ARG A 22 14.09 -8.80 9.56
N GLY A 23 12.78 -8.91 9.38
CA GLY A 23 12.13 -10.10 8.79
C GLY A 23 12.24 -11.37 9.65
N VAL A 24 12.73 -11.27 10.89
CA VAL A 24 12.90 -12.42 11.79
C VAL A 24 11.54 -12.95 12.24
N ASN A 25 10.58 -12.06 12.45
CA ASN A 25 9.21 -12.42 12.79
C ASN A 25 8.25 -12.07 11.66
N ARG A 26 7.34 -13.00 11.34
CA ARG A 26 6.20 -12.72 10.45
C ARG A 26 5.23 -11.73 11.12
N ILE A 27 4.65 -10.86 10.29
CA ILE A 27 3.62 -9.91 10.72
C ILE A 27 2.26 -10.52 10.40
N ALA A 28 1.34 -10.54 11.37
CA ALA A 28 -0.05 -10.93 11.12
C ALA A 28 -0.75 -9.85 10.27
N ALA A 29 -1.64 -10.25 9.37
CA ALA A 29 -2.35 -9.30 8.49
C ALA A 29 -3.08 -8.18 9.27
N SER A 30 -3.66 -8.49 10.44
CA SER A 30 -4.27 -7.50 11.32
C SER A 30 -3.28 -6.46 11.86
N LYS A 31 -2.04 -6.86 12.16
CA LYS A 31 -0.98 -5.93 12.55
C LYS A 31 -0.50 -5.09 11.38
N LEU A 32 -0.46 -5.66 10.18
CA LEU A 32 -0.07 -4.94 8.97
C LEU A 32 -1.00 -3.74 8.71
N VAL A 33 -2.32 -3.92 8.87
CA VAL A 33 -3.30 -2.83 8.72
C VAL A 33 -3.02 -1.71 9.73
N LEU A 34 -2.81 -2.05 11.02
CA LEU A 34 -2.49 -1.05 12.05
C LEU A 34 -1.16 -0.32 11.79
N ILE A 35 -0.17 -1.04 11.23
CA ILE A 35 1.11 -0.43 10.83
C ILE A 35 0.87 0.59 9.71
N ALA A 36 0.08 0.23 8.70
CA ALA A 36 -0.24 1.11 7.58
C ALA A 36 -0.98 2.38 8.05
N GLU A 37 -1.97 2.23 8.93
CA GLU A 37 -2.68 3.37 9.55
C GLU A 37 -1.72 4.29 10.33
N ALA A 38 -0.84 3.71 11.15
CA ALA A 38 0.12 4.47 11.94
C ALA A 38 1.14 5.22 11.05
N LEU A 39 1.51 4.64 9.90
CA LEU A 39 2.44 5.22 8.93
C LEU A 39 1.74 6.09 7.88
N LYS A 40 0.40 6.12 7.86
CA LYS A 40 -0.43 6.85 6.89
C LYS A 40 -0.18 6.43 5.44
N CYS A 41 -0.08 5.12 5.21
CA CYS A 41 0.03 4.51 3.88
C CYS A 41 -1.03 3.42 3.69
N GLU A 42 -1.16 2.91 2.48
CA GLU A 42 -1.98 1.74 2.17
C GLU A 42 -1.24 0.44 2.59
N PRO A 43 -1.92 -0.59 3.13
CA PRO A 43 -1.28 -1.85 3.51
C PRO A 43 -0.51 -2.52 2.37
N ALA A 44 -0.94 -2.33 1.12
CA ALA A 44 -0.26 -2.85 -0.06
C ALA A 44 1.16 -2.28 -0.24
N GLU A 45 1.39 -1.03 0.16
CA GLU A 45 2.71 -0.37 0.07
C GLU A 45 3.74 -1.01 1.01
N LEU A 46 3.30 -1.73 2.06
CA LEU A 46 4.17 -2.40 3.03
C LEU A 46 4.57 -3.83 2.62
N ILE A 47 3.87 -4.43 1.67
CA ILE A 47 4.10 -5.82 1.23
C ILE A 47 5.01 -5.87 0.00
N ASN A 48 5.03 -4.80 -0.79
CA ASN A 48 5.62 -4.83 -2.11
C ASN A 48 7.07 -4.32 -2.09
N GLU A 49 8.04 -5.24 -2.02
CA GLU A 49 9.47 -4.92 -2.21
C GLU A 49 9.75 -4.47 -3.66
N GLU A 50 8.92 -4.93 -4.61
CA GLU A 50 8.98 -4.63 -6.03
C GLU A 50 7.64 -4.06 -6.54
N ALA A 51 7.09 -3.07 -5.83
CA ALA A 51 6.36 -2.05 -6.60
C ALA A 51 7.41 -1.31 -7.43
N ALA A 52 7.95 -1.96 -8.46
CA ALA A 52 8.51 -1.27 -9.60
C ALA A 52 7.51 -0.17 -9.89
N GLU A 53 7.92 1.08 -9.79
CA GLU A 53 7.07 2.20 -10.18
C GLU A 53 6.60 1.87 -11.60
N MET A 54 5.38 1.35 -11.74
CA MET A 54 4.76 1.18 -13.04
C MET A 54 4.76 2.59 -13.60
N PRO A 55 5.60 2.91 -14.61
CA PRO A 55 5.83 4.29 -14.97
C PRO A 55 4.50 4.92 -15.38
N GLY A 56 4.11 5.99 -14.69
CA GLY A 56 2.83 6.64 -14.92
C GLY A 56 1.62 6.07 -14.16
N SER A 57 1.77 5.05 -13.32
CA SER A 57 0.68 4.54 -12.45
C SER A 57 0.08 5.62 -11.55
N GLY A 58 0.92 6.42 -10.88
CA GLY A 58 0.46 7.56 -10.08
C GLY A 58 -0.27 8.62 -10.91
N ARG A 59 0.14 8.85 -12.17
CA ARG A 59 -0.57 9.74 -13.10
C ARG A 59 -1.92 9.14 -13.50
N LEU A 60 -1.97 7.85 -13.78
CA LEU A 60 -3.19 7.14 -14.18
C LEU A 60 -4.22 7.15 -13.05
N VAL A 61 -3.82 6.87 -11.81
CA VAL A 61 -4.69 6.93 -10.62
C VAL A 61 -5.25 8.34 -10.42
N ARG A 62 -4.43 9.38 -10.57
CA ARG A 62 -4.88 10.79 -10.48
C ARG A 62 -5.81 11.19 -11.62
N ALA A 63 -5.56 10.73 -12.84
CA ALA A 63 -6.46 10.98 -13.96
C ALA A 63 -7.80 10.26 -13.75
N TRP A 64 -7.75 9.00 -13.33
CA TRP A 64 -8.92 8.14 -13.07
C TRP A 64 -9.87 8.71 -12.01
N SER A 65 -9.34 9.37 -10.97
CA SER A 65 -10.16 9.98 -9.92
C SER A 65 -11.03 11.14 -10.41
N HIS A 66 -10.64 11.82 -11.50
CA HIS A 66 -11.38 12.94 -12.09
C HIS A 66 -12.39 12.50 -13.16
N LEU A 67 -12.41 11.23 -13.55
CA LEU A 67 -13.32 10.72 -14.55
C LEU A 67 -14.71 10.45 -13.97
N ASP A 68 -15.75 10.70 -14.75
CA ASP A 68 -17.11 10.23 -14.46
C ASP A 68 -17.29 8.73 -14.80
N ALA A 69 -18.48 8.19 -14.50
CA ALA A 69 -18.77 6.76 -14.72
C ALA A 69 -18.67 6.35 -16.19
N GLY A 70 -19.13 7.18 -17.12
CA GLY A 70 -19.09 6.88 -18.56
C GLY A 70 -17.67 6.95 -19.12
N GLN A 71 -16.88 7.92 -18.64
CA GLN A 71 -15.47 8.07 -19.00
C GLN A 71 -14.62 6.90 -18.48
N ARG A 72 -14.85 6.44 -17.25
CA ARG A 72 -14.19 5.24 -16.71
C ARG A 72 -14.51 4.00 -17.55
N GLU A 73 -15.77 3.81 -17.92
CA GLU A 73 -16.19 2.69 -18.76
C GLU A 73 -15.51 2.72 -20.14
N ALA A 74 -15.42 3.90 -20.77
CA ALA A 74 -14.72 4.06 -22.04
C ALA A 74 -13.23 3.71 -21.94
N VAL A 75 -12.55 4.15 -20.87
CA VAL A 75 -11.14 3.82 -20.65
C VAL A 75 -10.94 2.32 -20.36
N THR A 76 -11.82 1.69 -19.58
CA THR A 76 -11.77 0.24 -19.36
C THR A 76 -11.89 -0.53 -20.68
N ARG A 77 -12.88 -0.20 -21.51
CA ARG A 77 -13.05 -0.84 -22.83
C ARG A 77 -11.84 -0.63 -23.73
N MET A 78 -11.24 0.56 -23.71
CA MET A 78 -10.03 0.86 -24.46
C MET A 78 -8.87 -0.03 -24.01
N ILE A 79 -8.63 -0.15 -22.70
CA ILE A 79 -7.55 -0.99 -22.15
C ILE A 79 -7.76 -2.47 -22.50
N GLU A 80 -9.00 -2.98 -22.37
CA GLU A 80 -9.35 -4.36 -22.75
C GLU A 80 -9.16 -4.63 -24.24
N ALA A 81 -9.35 -3.61 -25.10
CA ALA A 81 -9.10 -3.73 -26.53
C ALA A 81 -7.60 -3.81 -26.87
N PHE A 82 -6.73 -3.17 -26.08
CA PHE A 82 -5.27 -3.23 -26.26
C PHE A 82 -4.64 -4.54 -25.74
N GLY A 83 -5.32 -5.29 -24.88
CA GLY A 83 -4.83 -6.56 -24.33
C GLY A 83 -5.07 -7.80 -25.21
N ARG A 84 -5.52 -7.63 -26.45
CA ARG A 84 -5.74 -8.69 -27.45
C ARG A 84 -4.72 -8.63 -28.58
#